data_AF-A0A1G1CAX7-F1
#
_entry.id   AF-A0A1G1CAX7-F1
#
_cell.length_a   1.000
_cell.length_b   1.000
_cell.length_c   1.000
_cell.angle_alpha   90.00
_cell.angle_beta   90.00
_cell.angle_gamma   90.00
#
_symmetry.space_group_name_H-M   'P 1'
#
loop_
_entity.id
_entity.type
_entity.pdbx_description
1 polymer ?
#
loop_
_entity_poly.entity_id
_entity_poly.type
_entity_poly.pdbx_seq_one_letter_code
_entity_poly.pdbx_strand_id
1 'polypeptide(L)'
;MKKITYKKTPFGEYFRYLDEIDKGVRYTREYGSFLILSLVEELGELARAYLARHGRKKTNIAAQLDESYEQELGDILVAILRFSRIKNINLHDRVMYSLKKIEHRRTQPKPAKLPLLENKLHPR
;
A
#
# COMPACT_ATOMS: atom_id res chain seq x y z
N MET A 1 -6.42 9.49 30.49
CA MET A 1 -6.36 8.96 29.10
C MET A 1 -6.03 10.10 28.15
N LYS A 2 -5.02 9.96 27.28
CA LYS A 2 -4.74 10.99 26.24
C LYS A 2 -5.89 11.02 25.24
N LYS A 3 -6.47 12.19 25.02
CA LYS A 3 -7.54 12.41 24.03
C LYS A 3 -6.91 12.28 22.63
N ILE A 4 -7.23 11.20 21.92
CA ILE A 4 -6.77 11.01 20.53
C ILE A 4 -7.48 12.06 19.69
N THR A 5 -6.69 12.92 19.05
CA THR A 5 -7.20 13.95 18.14
C THR A 5 -7.01 13.44 16.73
N TYR A 6 -8.10 13.00 16.08
CA TYR A 6 -8.04 12.56 14.68
C TYR A 6 -7.79 13.78 13.79
N LYS A 7 -6.78 13.70 12.93
CA LYS A 7 -6.58 14.70 11.89
C LYS A 7 -7.77 14.65 10.92
N LYS A 8 -8.19 15.82 10.42
CA LYS A 8 -9.22 15.95 9.37
C LYS A 8 -8.67 15.31 8.09
N THR A 9 -8.91 14.02 7.93
CA THR A 9 -8.55 13.23 6.76
C THR A 9 -9.83 12.67 6.15
N PRO A 10 -9.87 12.37 4.84
CA PRO A 10 -11.03 11.72 4.24
C PRO A 10 -11.32 10.33 4.84
N PHE A 11 -10.39 9.77 5.61
CA PHE A 11 -10.49 8.45 6.24
C PHE A 11 -10.97 8.51 7.71
N GLY A 12 -11.40 9.68 8.19
CA GLY A 12 -11.75 9.87 9.60
C GLY A 12 -12.89 8.97 10.10
N GLU A 13 -13.81 8.58 9.22
CA GLU A 13 -14.88 7.63 9.53
C GLU A 13 -14.33 6.22 9.78
N TYR A 14 -13.50 5.71 8.88
CA TYR A 14 -12.86 4.40 9.03
C TYR A 14 -12.00 4.31 10.28
N PHE A 15 -11.25 5.37 10.62
CA PHE A 15 -10.43 5.37 11.84
C PHE A 15 -11.26 5.25 13.12
N ARG A 16 -12.43 5.89 13.19
CA ARG A 16 -13.34 5.76 14.35
C ARG A 16 -13.86 4.33 14.48
N TYR A 17 -14.28 3.72 13.37
CA TYR A 17 -14.75 2.34 13.37
C TYR A 17 -13.65 1.37 13.84
N LEU A 18 -12.42 1.56 13.33
CA LEU A 18 -11.24 0.78 13.73
C LEU A 18 -10.84 1.00 15.20
N ASP A 19 -11.13 2.16 15.79
CA ASP A 19 -10.88 2.39 17.22
C ASP A 19 -11.78 1.59 18.15
N GLU A 20 -13.02 1.36 17.74
CA GLU A 20 -13.90 0.46 18.48
C GLU A 20 -13.50 -1.01 18.28
N ILE A 21 -13.14 -1.41 17.06
CA ILE A 21 -12.66 -2.79 16.78
C ILE A 21 -11.41 -3.12 17.60
N ASP A 22 -10.44 -2.20 17.64
CA ASP A 22 -9.11 -2.44 18.21
C ASP A 22 -8.99 -2.02 19.68
N LYS A 23 -10.13 -1.78 20.31
CA LYS A 23 -10.20 -1.39 21.72
C LYS A 23 -9.61 -2.48 22.60
N GLY A 24 -8.64 -2.09 23.45
CA GLY A 24 -7.98 -2.99 24.40
C GLY A 24 -6.73 -3.72 23.86
N VAL A 25 -6.58 -3.87 22.54
CA VAL A 25 -5.43 -4.59 21.94
C VAL A 25 -4.36 -3.68 21.34
N ARG A 26 -4.71 -2.42 21.02
CA ARG A 26 -3.85 -1.51 20.24
C ARG A 26 -2.52 -1.10 20.85
N TYR A 27 -2.29 -1.38 22.14
CA TYR A 27 -1.09 -0.97 22.89
C TYR A 27 -0.13 -2.13 23.19
N THR A 28 -0.43 -3.35 22.74
CA THR A 28 0.49 -4.47 22.95
C THR A 28 1.70 -4.35 22.02
N ARG A 29 2.85 -4.84 22.48
CA ARG A 29 4.11 -4.82 21.72
C ARG A 29 4.01 -5.61 20.42
N GLU A 30 3.24 -6.68 20.43
CA GLU A 30 3.05 -7.62 19.32
C GLU A 30 2.10 -7.09 18.24
N TYR A 31 1.24 -6.14 18.60
CA TYR A 31 0.24 -5.58 17.71
C TYR A 31 0.85 -4.97 16.45
N GLY A 32 2.04 -4.35 16.56
CA GLY A 32 2.76 -3.82 15.41
C GLY A 32 3.18 -4.90 14.39
N SER A 33 3.64 -6.05 14.87
CA SER A 33 4.04 -7.18 14.02
C SER A 33 2.83 -7.83 13.37
N PHE A 34 1.72 -7.96 14.12
CA PHE A 34 0.46 -8.49 13.62
C PHE A 34 -0.04 -7.72 12.39
N LEU A 35 0.00 -6.39 12.41
CA LEU A 35 -0.46 -5.56 11.28
C LEU A 35 0.36 -5.75 10.01
N ILE A 36 1.68 -5.95 10.14
CA ILE A 36 2.55 -6.18 8.98
C ILE A 36 2.23 -7.54 8.37
N LEU A 37 2.03 -8.56 9.23
CA LEU A 37 1.65 -9.89 8.78
C LEU A 37 0.29 -9.87 8.08
N SER A 38 -0.72 -9.21 8.64
CA SER A 38 -2.03 -9.05 7.99
C SER A 38 -1.90 -8.38 6.61
N LEU A 39 -1.10 -7.31 6.48
CA LEU A 39 -0.90 -6.67 5.18
C LEU A 39 -0.27 -7.63 4.15
N VAL A 40 0.67 -8.47 4.57
CA VAL A 40 1.31 -9.47 3.69
C VAL A 40 0.34 -10.58 3.30
N GLU A 41 -0.55 -10.98 4.20
CA GLU A 41 -1.61 -11.94 3.96
C GLU A 41 -2.55 -11.47 2.86
N GLU A 42 -3.13 -10.27 2.97
CA GLU A 42 -4.06 -9.72 1.95
C GLU A 42 -3.38 -9.55 0.59
N LEU A 43 -2.10 -9.16 0.57
CA LEU A 43 -1.32 -9.10 -0.68
C LEU A 43 -1.13 -10.49 -1.30
N GLY A 44 -0.96 -11.53 -0.49
CA GLY A 44 -0.86 -12.92 -0.93
C GLY A 44 -2.20 -13.46 -1.46
N GLU A 45 -3.32 -13.09 -0.84
CA GLU A 45 -4.67 -13.39 -1.31
C GLU A 45 -4.93 -12.73 -2.68
N LEU A 46 -4.61 -11.44 -2.81
CA LEU A 46 -4.76 -10.70 -4.07
C LEU A 46 -3.90 -11.32 -5.18
N ALA A 47 -2.66 -11.70 -4.88
CA ALA A 47 -1.77 -12.36 -5.83
C ALA A 47 -2.33 -13.72 -6.29
N ARG A 48 -2.92 -14.50 -5.37
CA ARG A 48 -3.60 -15.76 -5.71
C ARG A 48 -4.82 -15.52 -6.61
N ALA A 49 -5.63 -14.51 -6.31
CA ALA A 49 -6.75 -14.12 -7.16
C ALA A 49 -6.28 -13.70 -8.57
N TYR A 50 -5.22 -12.90 -8.67
CA TYR A 50 -4.62 -12.52 -9.95
C TYR A 50 -4.14 -13.73 -10.75
N LEU A 51 -3.39 -14.64 -10.13
CA LEU A 51 -2.86 -15.84 -10.81
C LEU A 51 -3.97 -16.80 -11.23
N ALA A 52 -5.04 -16.93 -10.44
CA ALA A 52 -6.18 -17.75 -10.81
C ALA A 52 -6.89 -17.22 -12.08
N ARG A 53 -6.94 -15.89 -12.28
CA ARG A 53 -7.43 -15.27 -13.53
C ARG A 53 -6.52 -15.53 -14.73
N HIS A 54 -5.21 -15.43 -14.54
CA HIS A 54 -4.26 -15.38 -15.64
C HIS A 54 -3.58 -16.72 -15.96
N GLY A 55 -3.70 -17.73 -15.10
CA GLY A 55 -2.94 -19.00 -15.19
C GLY A 55 -3.74 -20.28 -15.48
N ARG A 56 -5.07 -20.25 -15.63
CA ARG A 56 -5.90 -21.47 -15.79
C ARG A 56 -6.59 -21.57 -17.16
N LYS A 57 -6.59 -22.77 -17.76
CA LYS A 57 -7.42 -23.14 -18.93
C LYS A 57 -8.90 -22.86 -18.61
N LYS A 58 -9.62 -22.32 -19.61
CA LYS A 58 -11.01 -21.80 -19.60
C LYS A 58 -12.14 -22.66 -18.98
N THR A 59 -11.88 -23.87 -18.51
CA THR A 59 -12.93 -24.87 -18.24
C THR A 59 -13.43 -24.94 -16.81
N ASN A 60 -13.02 -24.05 -15.89
CA ASN A 60 -13.54 -24.06 -14.53
C ASN A 60 -14.16 -22.70 -14.15
N ILE A 61 -15.46 -22.59 -14.41
CA ILE A 61 -16.27 -21.36 -14.34
C ILE A 61 -16.64 -21.00 -12.89
N ALA A 62 -16.49 -21.92 -11.93
CA ALA A 62 -16.84 -21.69 -10.52
C ALA A 62 -15.91 -20.71 -9.77
N ALA A 63 -14.75 -20.37 -10.35
CA ALA A 63 -13.80 -19.42 -9.79
C ALA A 63 -13.92 -18.07 -10.50
N GLN A 64 -15.07 -17.39 -10.41
CA GLN A 64 -15.28 -16.03 -10.92
C GLN A 64 -14.97 -14.99 -9.82
N LEU A 65 -13.79 -14.97 -9.22
CA LEU A 65 -12.65 -14.11 -9.55
C LEU A 65 -12.83 -12.57 -9.48
N ASP A 66 -14.00 -11.94 -9.65
CA ASP A 66 -14.11 -10.46 -9.51
C ASP A 66 -14.38 -10.03 -8.08
N GLU A 67 -15.33 -10.69 -7.41
CA GLU A 67 -15.69 -10.39 -6.02
C GLU A 67 -14.49 -10.56 -5.07
N SER A 68 -13.68 -11.62 -5.24
CA SER A 68 -12.43 -11.77 -4.47
C SER A 68 -11.43 -10.64 -4.75
N TYR A 69 -11.26 -10.21 -6.00
CA TYR A 69 -10.25 -9.19 -6.32
C TYR A 69 -10.61 -7.82 -5.70
N GLU A 70 -11.89 -7.45 -5.73
CA GLU A 70 -12.39 -6.24 -5.07
C GLU A 70 -12.30 -6.34 -3.54
N GLN A 71 -12.66 -7.50 -2.99
CA GLN A 71 -12.55 -7.78 -1.55
C GLN A 71 -11.10 -7.65 -1.06
N GLU A 72 -10.15 -8.36 -1.69
CA GLU A 72 -8.74 -8.32 -1.27
C GLU A 72 -8.14 -6.91 -1.36
N LEU A 73 -8.55 -6.12 -2.37
CA LEU A 73 -8.11 -4.73 -2.48
C LEU A 73 -8.67 -3.86 -1.34
N GLY A 74 -9.91 -4.11 -0.94
CA GLY A 74 -10.54 -3.51 0.24
C GLY A 74 -9.79 -3.87 1.52
N ASP A 75 -9.45 -5.14 1.72
CA ASP A 75 -8.75 -5.64 2.90
C ASP A 75 -7.32 -5.07 2.99
N ILE A 76 -6.61 -4.96 1.87
CA ILE A 76 -5.32 -4.23 1.80
C ILE A 76 -5.48 -2.78 2.24
N LEU A 77 -6.51 -2.08 1.75
CA LEU A 77 -6.73 -0.68 2.12
C LEU A 77 -7.04 -0.55 3.62
N VAL A 78 -7.86 -1.44 4.18
CA VAL A 78 -8.16 -1.49 5.61
C VAL A 78 -6.90 -1.76 6.43
N ALA A 79 -6.05 -2.71 6.02
CA ALA A 79 -4.77 -2.99 6.68
C ALA A 79 -3.84 -1.76 6.69
N ILE A 80 -3.74 -1.03 5.58
CA ILE A 80 -2.97 0.22 5.48
C ILE A 80 -3.56 1.29 6.40
N LEU A 81 -4.88 1.45 6.42
CA LEU A 81 -5.56 2.43 7.27
C LEU A 81 -5.33 2.12 8.76
N ARG A 82 -5.49 0.86 9.17
CA ARG A 82 -5.16 0.39 10.53
C ARG A 82 -3.73 0.74 10.90
N PHE A 83 -2.78 0.39 10.03
CA PHE A 83 -1.36 0.68 10.26
C PHE A 83 -1.08 2.17 10.41
N SER A 84 -1.64 3.00 9.52
CA SER A 84 -1.45 4.45 9.53
C SER A 84 -1.97 5.09 10.82
N ARG A 85 -3.13 4.65 11.31
CA ARG A 85 -3.71 5.12 12.58
C ARG A 85 -2.81 4.78 13.76
N ILE A 86 -2.33 3.54 13.84
CA ILE A 86 -1.51 3.06 14.98
C ILE A 86 -0.14 3.73 15.02
N LYS A 87 0.46 3.97 13.86
CA LYS A 87 1.72 4.71 13.74
C LYS A 87 1.54 6.23 13.71
N ASN A 88 0.32 6.73 13.84
CA ASN A 88 -0.02 8.15 13.79
C ASN A 88 0.51 8.86 12.52
N ILE A 89 0.39 8.19 11.38
CA ILE A 89 0.82 8.69 10.07
C ILE A 89 -0.33 9.48 9.44
N ASN A 90 -0.05 10.71 8.98
CA ASN A 90 -0.98 11.45 8.13
C ASN A 90 -0.94 10.89 6.70
N LEU A 91 -1.84 9.95 6.41
CA LEU A 91 -1.86 9.26 5.11
C LEU A 91 -2.15 10.21 3.95
N HIS A 92 -3.00 11.22 4.13
CA HIS A 92 -3.29 12.22 3.10
C HIS A 92 -2.01 12.94 2.63
N ASP A 93 -1.22 13.49 3.57
CA ASP A 93 0.02 14.19 3.23
C ASP A 93 1.02 13.27 2.53
N ARG A 94 1.10 12.00 2.96
CA ARG A 94 2.01 11.01 2.36
C ARG A 94 1.60 10.62 0.94
N VAL A 95 0.30 10.46 0.70
CA VAL A 95 -0.25 10.22 -0.63
C VAL A 95 0.00 11.45 -1.53
N MET A 96 -0.34 12.65 -1.06
CA MET A 96 -0.10 13.89 -1.82
C MET A 96 1.37 14.10 -2.15
N TYR A 97 2.28 13.84 -1.20
CA TYR A 97 3.72 13.88 -1.44
C TYR A 97 4.14 12.90 -2.55
N SER A 98 3.62 11.68 -2.51
CA SER A 98 3.96 10.65 -3.49
C SER A 98 3.42 10.98 -4.89
N LEU A 99 2.19 11.51 -4.97
CA LEU A 99 1.59 11.98 -6.22
C LEU A 99 2.42 13.11 -6.85
N LYS A 100 2.79 14.13 -6.07
CA LYS A 100 3.66 15.24 -6.54
C LYS A 100 5.00 14.72 -7.05
N LYS A 101 5.58 13.70 -6.41
CA LYS A 101 6.82 13.08 -6.85
C LYS A 101 6.67 12.34 -8.19
N ILE A 102 5.53 11.66 -8.41
CA ILE A 102 5.22 10.98 -9.67
C ILE A 102 5.03 12.01 -10.79
N GLU A 103 4.27 13.06 -10.53
CA GLU A 103 4.07 14.18 -11.45
C GLU A 103 5.41 14.81 -11.84
N HIS A 104 6.24 15.16 -10.85
CA HIS A 104 7.54 15.75 -11.09
C HIS A 104 8.46 14.87 -11.98
N ARG A 105 8.44 13.54 -11.80
CA ARG A 105 9.22 12.62 -12.64
C ARG A 105 8.76 12.60 -14.10
N ARG A 106 7.49 12.91 -14.36
CA ARG A 106 6.94 13.00 -15.72
C ARG A 106 7.26 14.35 -16.35
N THR A 107 7.19 15.44 -15.58
CA THR A 107 7.43 16.81 -16.08
C THR A 107 8.90 17.20 -16.16
N GLN A 108 9.75 16.58 -15.34
CA GLN A 108 11.21 16.78 -15.33
C GLN A 108 11.89 15.41 -15.32
N PRO A 109 11.87 14.68 -16.45
CA PRO A 109 12.60 13.42 -16.55
C PRO A 109 14.08 13.70 -16.22
N LYS A 110 14.67 12.88 -15.34
CA LYS A 110 16.12 12.96 -15.11
C LYS A 110 16.79 12.88 -16.47
N PRO A 111 17.70 13.80 -16.82
CA PRO A 111 18.49 13.63 -18.02
C PRO A 111 19.12 12.25 -17.94
N ALA A 112 18.94 11.46 -19.00
CA ALA A 112 19.63 10.19 -19.12
C ALA A 112 21.10 10.50 -18.82
N LYS A 113 21.69 9.81 -17.84
CA LYS A 113 23.13 9.87 -17.67
C LYS A 113 23.70 9.32 -18.97
N LEU A 114 24.03 10.20 -19.92
CA LEU A 114 24.80 9.84 -21.08
C LEU A 114 26.07 9.20 -20.51
N PRO A 115 26.41 7.95 -20.87
CA PRO A 115 27.73 7.45 -20.52
C PRO A 115 28.72 8.42 -21.14
N LEU A 116 29.55 9.03 -20.30
CA LEU A 116 30.70 9.80 -20.76
C LEU A 116 31.56 8.80 -21.54
N LEU A 117 31.43 8.78 -22.85
CA LEU A 117 32.42 8.21 -23.75
C LEU A 117 33.64 9.11 -23.64
N GLU A 118 34.43 8.92 -22.58
CA GLU A 118 35.77 9.45 -22.52
C GLU A 118 36.57 8.75 -23.63
N ASN A 119 36.72 9.48 -24.73
CA ASN A 119 37.72 9.23 -25.75
C ASN A 119 39.10 9.16 -25.09
N LYS A 120 39.54 7.96 -24.73
CA LYS A 120 40.97 7.67 -24.61
C LYS A 120 41.45 7.18 -25.96
N LEU A 121 41.66 8.16 -26.86
CA LEU A 121 42.61 8.03 -27.96
C LEU A 121 43.95 7.63 -27.33
N HIS A 122 44.40 6.40 -27.57
CA HIS A 122 45.81 6.06 -27.39
C HIS A 122 46.57 6.58 -28.61
N PRO A 123 47.46 7.58 -28.47
CA PRO A 123 48.51 7.78 -29.46
C PRO A 123 49.48 6.59 -29.38
N ARG A 124 49.94 6.20 -30.57
CA ARG A 124 50.78 5.02 -30.86
C ARG A 124 52.08 4.99 -30.05
#